data_AF-A0AAD1VQ46-F1
#
_entry.id   AF-A0AAD1VQ46-F1
#
_cell.length_a   1.000
_cell.length_b   1.000
_cell.length_c   1.000
_cell.angle_alpha   90.00
_cell.angle_beta   90.00
_cell.angle_gamma   90.00
#
_symmetry.space_group_name_H-M   'P 1'
#
loop_
_entity.id
_entity.type
_entity.pdbx_description
1 polymer ?
#
loop_
_entity_poly.entity_id
_entity_poly.type
_entity_poly.pdbx_seq_one_letter_code
_entity_poly.pdbx_strand_id
1 'polypeptide(L)'
;MGSTTSPHYRNSTNRPANFTSGHEMSQAKPKKSAIKADKNNFFGQKGPTAPDTLRPPMQDGDENYSMEYTPQTAETPSPQDGLTRDYFEKAMEAMANKLIHTWQSTADQIKQEVRDLSSRTSRVEQQCQNITSQQSTTKGVLNNLQKQMEAMEAPTLRRRREFQQVTAALQRQGIRFRWGYPTKIILTHQGETKFLSTPEEGLQALTAWGIPTSTEKGTQPTTRQSRRTQEA
;
A
#
# COMPACT_ATOMS: atom_id res chain seq x y z
N MET A 1 -35.02 -7.30 52.36
CA MET A 1 -35.62 -8.00 51.21
C MET A 1 -35.17 -7.29 49.95
N GLY A 2 -34.21 -7.86 49.22
CA GLY A 2 -33.66 -7.24 48.00
C GLY A 2 -33.26 -8.35 47.03
N SER A 3 -34.16 -8.65 46.09
CA SER A 3 -33.99 -9.71 45.11
C SER A 3 -33.13 -9.21 43.96
N THR A 4 -31.92 -9.76 43.83
CA THR A 4 -31.04 -9.54 42.69
C THR A 4 -31.31 -10.60 41.62
N THR A 5 -32.00 -10.20 40.55
CA THR A 5 -32.26 -11.05 39.37
C THR A 5 -31.16 -10.83 38.34
N SER A 6 -30.40 -11.88 38.05
CA SER A 6 -29.26 -11.88 37.12
C SER A 6 -29.73 -12.29 35.72
N PRO A 7 -29.41 -11.56 34.63
CA PRO A 7 -29.83 -11.92 33.29
C PRO A 7 -28.86 -12.91 32.64
N HIS A 8 -29.38 -14.08 32.27
CA HIS A 8 -28.69 -15.05 31.41
C HIS A 8 -28.69 -14.59 29.95
N TYR A 9 -27.51 -14.25 29.42
CA TYR A 9 -27.30 -14.12 27.97
C TYR A 9 -27.14 -15.50 27.34
N ARG A 10 -28.10 -15.91 26.50
CA ARG A 10 -27.97 -17.07 25.62
C ARG A 10 -27.15 -16.69 24.38
N ASN A 11 -25.98 -17.31 24.24
CA ASN A 11 -25.19 -17.29 23.02
C ASN A 11 -25.91 -18.09 21.92
N SER A 12 -26.52 -17.38 20.97
CA SER A 12 -27.10 -17.96 19.76
C SER A 12 -25.98 -18.22 18.73
N THR A 13 -25.61 -19.48 18.57
CA THR A 13 -24.63 -19.93 17.57
C THR A 13 -25.33 -20.12 16.22
N ASN A 14 -25.45 -19.03 15.46
CA ASN A 14 -25.83 -19.10 14.04
C ASN A 14 -24.66 -19.66 13.23
N ARG A 15 -24.78 -20.94 12.86
CA ARG A 15 -23.85 -21.67 11.98
C ARG A 15 -24.42 -21.60 10.55
N PRO A 16 -23.80 -20.88 9.60
CA PRO A 16 -24.27 -20.89 8.22
C PRO A 16 -23.94 -22.24 7.56
N ALA A 17 -24.93 -22.80 6.86
CA ALA A 17 -24.80 -24.00 6.05
C ALA A 17 -23.89 -23.71 4.85
N ASN A 18 -22.81 -24.48 4.73
CA ASN A 18 -21.98 -24.51 3.53
C ASN A 18 -22.79 -25.14 2.39
N PHE A 19 -23.18 -24.31 1.42
CA PHE A 19 -23.76 -24.74 0.16
C PHE A 19 -22.62 -25.07 -0.81
N THR A 20 -22.27 -26.35 -0.90
CA THR A 20 -21.27 -26.85 -1.86
C THR A 20 -21.90 -26.89 -3.26
N SER A 21 -21.72 -25.82 -4.03
CA SER A 21 -22.04 -25.80 -5.46
C SER A 21 -20.96 -26.57 -6.21
N GLY A 22 -21.32 -27.76 -6.73
CA GLY A 22 -20.50 -28.50 -7.67
C GLY A 22 -20.46 -27.75 -9.00
N HIS A 23 -19.35 -27.03 -9.24
CA HIS A 23 -19.07 -26.44 -10.54
C HIS A 23 -18.16 -27.38 -11.33
N GLU A 24 -18.77 -27.98 -12.35
CA GLU A 24 -18.20 -28.92 -13.31
C GLU A 24 -17.05 -28.26 -14.07
N MET A 25 -15.86 -28.86 -13.96
CA MET A 25 -14.61 -28.40 -14.53
C MET A 25 -14.59 -28.69 -16.04
N SER A 26 -15.00 -27.71 -16.85
CA SER A 26 -14.75 -27.74 -18.30
C SER A 26 -13.27 -27.45 -18.55
N GLN A 27 -12.52 -28.50 -18.93
CA GLN A 27 -11.09 -28.41 -19.26
C GLN A 27 -10.90 -27.65 -20.58
N ALA A 28 -10.76 -26.33 -20.49
CA ALA A 28 -10.30 -25.51 -21.60
C ALA A 28 -8.78 -25.68 -21.79
N LYS A 29 -8.40 -26.20 -22.96
CA LYS A 29 -7.00 -26.37 -23.40
C LYS A 29 -6.25 -25.02 -23.33
N PRO A 30 -5.04 -24.95 -22.74
CA PRO A 30 -4.25 -23.73 -22.70
C PRO A 30 -3.79 -23.37 -24.12
N LYS A 31 -4.34 -22.27 -24.66
CA LYS A 31 -3.80 -21.63 -25.85
C LYS A 31 -2.42 -21.07 -25.48
N LYS A 32 -1.37 -21.60 -26.10
CA LYS A 32 -0.01 -21.03 -26.09
C LYS A 32 -0.09 -19.61 -26.67
N SER A 33 -0.26 -18.60 -25.82
CA SER A 33 0.00 -17.22 -26.21
C SER A 33 1.52 -17.03 -26.23
N ALA A 34 2.03 -16.80 -27.44
CA ALA A 34 3.39 -16.35 -27.65
C ALA A 34 3.55 -14.99 -26.95
N ILE A 35 4.20 -15.00 -25.80
CA ILE A 35 4.67 -13.80 -25.12
C ILE A 35 5.80 -13.24 -26.00
N LYS A 36 5.45 -12.32 -26.90
CA LYS A 36 6.45 -11.45 -27.52
C LYS A 36 7.00 -10.58 -26.39
N ALA A 37 8.25 -10.82 -26.05
CA ALA A 37 9.02 -9.96 -25.16
C ALA A 37 9.22 -8.62 -25.86
N ASP A 38 8.35 -7.65 -25.59
CA ASP A 38 8.63 -6.26 -25.85
C ASP A 38 9.79 -5.82 -24.96
N LYS A 39 10.99 -5.75 -25.57
CA LYS A 39 12.25 -5.36 -24.93
C LYS A 39 12.43 -3.84 -24.85
N ASN A 40 11.39 -3.04 -25.01
CA ASN A 40 11.50 -1.59 -25.04
C ASN A 40 10.69 -0.94 -23.92
N ASN A 41 11.35 -0.04 -23.17
CA ASN A 41 10.79 0.97 -22.25
C ASN A 41 10.70 0.66 -20.74
N PHE A 42 11.72 0.02 -20.14
CA PHE A 42 11.78 -0.11 -18.66
C PHE A 42 12.79 0.81 -17.94
N PHE A 43 13.68 1.51 -18.64
CA PHE A 43 14.66 2.41 -18.00
C PHE A 43 14.65 3.81 -18.60
N GLY A 44 13.50 4.47 -18.50
CA GLY A 44 13.32 5.86 -18.92
C GLY A 44 12.25 6.60 -18.14
N GLN A 45 11.81 6.08 -16.99
CA GLN A 45 10.99 6.85 -16.07
C GLN A 45 11.87 7.96 -15.49
N LYS A 46 11.85 9.12 -16.16
CA LYS A 46 12.05 10.41 -15.52
C LYS A 46 11.22 10.37 -14.25
N GLY A 47 11.88 10.52 -13.10
CA GLY A 47 11.24 10.50 -11.80
C GLY A 47 10.06 11.49 -11.78
N PRO A 48 9.16 11.35 -10.79
CA PRO A 48 8.11 12.34 -10.58
C PRO A 48 8.80 13.69 -10.42
N THR A 49 8.73 14.52 -11.45
CA THR A 49 8.92 15.95 -11.31
C THR A 49 7.97 16.30 -10.17
N ALA A 50 8.52 16.68 -9.03
CA ALA A 50 7.71 17.22 -7.95
C ALA A 50 6.74 18.22 -8.59
N PRO A 51 5.45 18.25 -8.20
CA PRO A 51 4.59 19.34 -8.60
C PRO A 51 5.29 20.59 -8.09
N ASP A 52 6.03 21.23 -9.00
CA ASP A 52 6.70 22.47 -8.75
C ASP A 52 5.62 23.38 -8.23
N THR A 53 5.97 23.93 -7.08
CA THR A 53 5.11 24.61 -6.16
C THR A 53 4.07 25.39 -6.95
N LEU A 54 2.81 25.21 -6.57
CA LEU A 54 1.72 26.15 -6.85
C LEU A 54 2.09 27.51 -6.26
N ARG A 55 3.11 28.13 -6.83
CA ARG A 55 3.30 29.54 -6.87
C ARG A 55 2.36 29.94 -8.00
N PRO A 56 1.18 30.52 -7.70
CA PRO A 56 0.45 31.19 -8.75
C PRO A 56 1.46 32.10 -9.45
N PRO A 57 1.51 32.13 -10.81
CA PRO A 57 2.26 33.18 -11.46
C PRO A 57 1.77 34.46 -10.80
N MET A 58 2.70 35.18 -10.15
CA MET A 58 2.46 36.59 -9.91
C MET A 58 2.22 37.11 -11.32
N GLN A 59 0.95 37.33 -11.62
CA GLN A 59 0.52 38.22 -12.68
C GLN A 59 1.17 39.54 -12.29
N ASP A 60 2.37 39.74 -12.83
CA ASP A 60 2.83 41.06 -13.18
C ASP A 60 1.65 41.68 -13.91
N GLY A 61 0.94 42.54 -13.18
CA GLY A 61 0.87 43.95 -13.52
C GLY A 61 0.46 44.30 -14.95
N ASP A 62 -0.15 43.39 -15.71
CA ASP A 62 -0.81 43.69 -16.97
C ASP A 62 -2.10 44.42 -16.62
N GLU A 63 -1.90 45.72 -16.36
CA GLU A 63 -2.65 46.77 -17.03
C GLU A 63 -4.11 46.40 -17.19
N ASN A 64 -4.86 46.67 -16.12
CA ASN A 64 -6.08 47.46 -16.19
C ASN A 64 -6.60 47.63 -17.63
N TYR A 65 -7.06 46.54 -18.24
CA TYR A 65 -7.90 46.58 -19.42
C TYR A 65 -9.26 47.04 -18.88
N SER A 66 -9.31 48.33 -18.53
CA SER A 66 -10.49 49.11 -18.81
C SER A 66 -10.72 48.91 -20.29
N MET A 67 -11.49 47.87 -20.62
CA MET A 67 -12.55 48.03 -21.59
C MET A 67 -13.35 49.22 -21.08
N GLU A 68 -12.84 50.40 -21.41
CA GLU A 68 -13.61 51.61 -21.57
C GLU A 68 -14.67 51.17 -22.56
N TYR A 69 -15.78 50.68 -22.02
CA TYR A 69 -17.03 50.66 -22.71
C TYR A 69 -17.26 52.13 -23.03
N THR A 70 -16.66 52.63 -24.11
CA THR A 70 -17.27 53.69 -24.89
C THR A 70 -18.62 53.07 -25.23
N PRO A 71 -19.73 53.47 -24.59
CA PRO A 71 -21.02 53.04 -25.05
C PRO A 71 -21.03 53.50 -26.50
N GLN A 72 -20.95 52.54 -27.41
CA GLN A 72 -21.09 52.81 -28.82
C GLN A 72 -22.41 53.56 -28.90
N THR A 73 -22.26 54.86 -29.14
CA THR A 73 -23.28 55.85 -28.85
C THR A 73 -24.29 55.59 -29.94
N ALA A 74 -25.22 54.68 -29.66
CA ALA A 74 -26.39 54.48 -30.47
C ALA A 74 -26.95 55.88 -30.60
N GLU A 75 -26.87 56.42 -31.82
CA GLU A 75 -27.30 57.76 -32.17
C GLU A 75 -28.58 58.01 -31.41
N THR A 76 -28.50 58.90 -30.42
CA THR A 76 -29.64 59.19 -29.57
C THR A 76 -30.63 59.85 -30.51
N PRO A 77 -31.76 59.20 -30.85
CA PRO A 77 -32.68 59.76 -31.81
C PRO A 77 -33.14 61.11 -31.26
N SER A 78 -33.01 62.16 -32.08
CA SER A 78 -33.32 63.53 -31.71
C SER A 78 -34.74 63.60 -31.11
N PRO A 79 -34.97 64.27 -29.96
CA PRO A 79 -36.20 64.12 -29.16
C PRO A 79 -37.48 64.73 -29.74
N GLN A 80 -37.53 65.03 -31.04
CA GLN A 80 -38.61 65.83 -31.63
C GLN A 80 -39.65 65.04 -32.42
N ASP A 81 -39.40 63.78 -32.73
CA ASP A 81 -40.43 62.89 -33.28
C ASP A 81 -40.96 62.01 -32.15
N GLY A 82 -42.23 62.21 -31.78
CA GLY A 82 -42.84 61.64 -30.59
C GLY A 82 -42.54 60.15 -30.42
N LEU A 83 -42.16 59.73 -29.22
CA LEU A 83 -42.05 58.34 -28.79
C LEU A 83 -43.36 57.61 -29.13
N THR A 84 -43.40 57.01 -30.30
CA THR A 84 -44.51 56.16 -30.69
C THR A 84 -44.41 54.91 -29.82
N ARG A 85 -45.58 54.40 -29.42
CA ARG A 85 -45.74 53.14 -28.69
C ARG A 85 -44.88 52.01 -29.29
N ASP A 86 -44.71 52.01 -30.61
CA ASP A 86 -43.92 51.05 -31.37
C ASP A 86 -42.43 51.03 -30.99
N TYR A 87 -41.84 52.18 -30.64
CA TYR A 87 -40.44 52.23 -30.21
C TYR A 87 -40.23 51.53 -28.87
N PHE A 88 -41.14 51.78 -27.92
CA PHE A 88 -41.11 51.13 -26.60
C PHE A 88 -41.32 49.62 -26.72
N GLU A 89 -42.27 49.19 -27.56
CA GLU A 89 -42.54 47.78 -27.81
C GLU A 89 -41.33 47.06 -28.39
N LYS A 90 -40.65 47.67 -29.38
CA LYS A 90 -39.42 47.14 -29.97
C LYS A 90 -38.27 47.07 -28.96
N ALA A 91 -38.13 48.07 -28.08
CA ALA A 91 -37.11 48.07 -27.03
C ALA A 91 -37.35 46.97 -25.99
N MET A 92 -38.61 46.75 -25.60
CA MET A 92 -39.01 45.67 -24.69
C MET A 92 -38.77 44.30 -25.32
N GLU A 93 -39.10 44.12 -26.59
CA GLU A 93 -38.85 42.88 -27.33
C GLU A 93 -37.34 42.59 -27.42
N ALA A 94 -36.52 43.59 -27.74
CA ALA A 94 -35.06 43.45 -27.78
C ALA A 94 -34.48 43.06 -26.42
N MET A 95 -34.97 43.67 -25.33
CA MET A 95 -34.55 43.33 -23.97
C MET A 95 -34.96 41.91 -23.58
N ALA A 96 -36.20 41.51 -23.91
CA ALA A 96 -36.69 40.16 -23.65
C ALA A 96 -35.87 39.10 -24.40
N ASN A 97 -35.59 39.32 -25.68
CA ASN A 97 -34.75 38.44 -26.49
C ASN A 97 -33.33 38.33 -25.92
N LYS A 98 -32.73 39.45 -25.50
CA LYS A 98 -31.41 39.44 -24.84
C LYS A 98 -31.43 38.63 -23.54
N LEU A 99 -32.48 38.75 -22.74
CA LEU A 99 -32.64 38.00 -21.50
C LEU A 99 -32.78 36.50 -21.78
N ILE A 100 -33.61 36.12 -22.77
CA ILE A 100 -33.79 34.72 -23.20
C ILE A 100 -32.46 34.13 -23.65
N HIS A 101 -31.70 34.82 -24.50
CA HIS A 101 -30.41 34.33 -24.97
C HIS A 101 -29.37 34.21 -23.85
N THR A 102 -29.31 35.18 -22.94
CA THR A 102 -28.38 35.13 -21.79
C THR A 102 -28.73 33.94 -20.89
N TRP A 103 -30.02 33.73 -20.63
CA TRP A 103 -30.50 32.60 -19.84
C TRP A 103 -30.19 31.26 -20.50
N GLN A 104 -30.44 31.12 -21.81
CA GLN A 104 -30.12 29.91 -22.58
C GLN A 104 -28.62 29.62 -22.55
N SER A 105 -27.78 30.63 -22.80
CA SER A 105 -26.32 30.50 -22.75
C SER A 105 -25.85 30.03 -21.37
N THR A 106 -26.39 30.62 -20.30
CA THR A 106 -26.03 30.25 -18.93
C THR A 106 -26.48 28.82 -18.61
N ALA A 107 -27.69 28.45 -19.04
CA ALA A 107 -28.22 27.10 -18.83
C ALA A 107 -27.37 26.05 -19.56
N ASP A 108 -26.92 26.33 -20.78
CA ASP A 108 -26.09 25.41 -21.54
C ASP A 108 -24.67 25.29 -20.99
N GLN A 109 -24.11 26.40 -20.47
CA GLN A 109 -22.85 26.37 -19.74
C GLN A 109 -22.95 25.48 -18.50
N ILE A 110 -23.99 25.66 -17.67
CA ILE A 110 -24.20 24.83 -16.47
C ILE A 110 -24.34 23.35 -16.85
N LYS A 111 -25.12 23.02 -17.90
CA LYS A 111 -25.25 21.64 -18.39
C LYS A 111 -23.90 21.06 -18.84
N GLN A 112 -23.04 21.87 -19.43
CA GLN A 112 -21.71 21.42 -19.86
C GLN A 112 -20.80 21.17 -18.64
N GLU A 113 -20.79 22.07 -17.66
CA GLU A 113 -20.02 21.93 -16.43
C GLU A 113 -20.46 20.70 -15.63
N VAL A 114 -21.77 20.44 -15.51
CA VAL A 114 -22.29 19.22 -14.85
C VAL A 114 -21.81 17.96 -15.56
N ARG A 115 -21.79 17.95 -16.90
CA ARG A 115 -21.27 16.82 -17.68
C ARG A 115 -19.76 16.62 -17.49
N ASP A 116 -18.98 17.71 -17.49
CA ASP A 116 -17.55 17.65 -17.22
C ASP A 116 -17.27 17.12 -15.81
N LEU A 117 -17.93 17.67 -14.79
CA LEU A 117 -17.80 17.23 -13.39
C LEU A 117 -18.19 15.77 -13.20
N SER A 118 -19.23 15.30 -13.89
CA SER A 118 -19.62 13.89 -13.87
C SER A 118 -18.51 13.01 -14.45
N SER A 119 -17.94 13.38 -15.60
CA SER A 119 -16.84 12.62 -16.23
C SER A 119 -15.58 12.57 -15.36
N ARG A 120 -15.23 13.70 -14.71
CA ARG A 120 -14.11 13.80 -13.79
C ARG A 120 -14.33 12.95 -12.55
N THR A 121 -15.54 12.98 -11.98
CA THR A 121 -15.93 12.12 -10.85
C THR A 121 -15.77 10.65 -11.20
N SER A 122 -16.30 10.19 -12.34
CA SER A 122 -16.15 8.80 -12.78
C SER A 122 -14.69 8.37 -12.97
N ARG A 123 -13.84 9.27 -13.48
CA ARG A 123 -12.40 9.00 -13.62
C ARG A 123 -11.71 8.84 -12.27
N VAL A 124 -12.04 9.70 -11.30
CA VAL A 124 -11.49 9.61 -9.93
C VAL A 124 -11.96 8.32 -9.26
N GLU A 125 -13.23 7.96 -9.39
CA GLU A 125 -13.77 6.69 -8.87
C GLU A 125 -13.03 5.48 -9.44
N GLN A 126 -12.79 5.46 -10.76
CA GLN A 126 -12.00 4.40 -11.41
C GLN A 126 -10.56 4.34 -10.88
N GLN A 127 -9.93 5.50 -10.68
CA GLN A 127 -8.58 5.56 -10.08
C GLN A 127 -8.57 5.02 -8.65
N CYS A 128 -9.56 5.36 -7.83
CA CYS A 128 -9.70 4.83 -6.47
C CYS A 128 -9.85 3.30 -6.46
N GLN A 129 -10.64 2.74 -7.39
CA GLN A 129 -10.77 1.29 -7.55
C GLN A 129 -9.45 0.63 -7.93
N ASN A 130 -8.69 1.23 -8.85
CA ASN A 130 -7.37 0.75 -9.25
C ASN A 130 -6.36 0.78 -8.10
N ILE A 131 -6.33 1.85 -7.31
CA ILE A 131 -5.46 1.94 -6.13
C ILE A 131 -5.83 0.86 -5.12
N THR A 132 -7.13 0.62 -4.92
CA THR A 132 -7.60 -0.41 -3.98
C THR A 132 -7.18 -1.82 -4.42
N SER A 133 -7.26 -2.14 -5.71
CA SER A 133 -6.83 -3.44 -6.24
C SER A 133 -5.30 -3.63 -6.21
N GLN A 134 -4.53 -2.55 -6.41
CA GLN A 134 -3.07 -2.58 -6.21
C GLN A 134 -2.70 -2.81 -4.74
N GLN A 135 -3.41 -2.18 -3.81
CA GLN A 135 -3.19 -2.38 -2.38
C GLN A 135 -3.47 -3.82 -1.94
N SER A 136 -4.55 -4.44 -2.41
CA SER A 136 -4.87 -5.83 -2.08
C SER A 136 -3.81 -6.80 -2.63
N THR A 137 -3.35 -6.57 -3.87
CA THR A 137 -2.27 -7.34 -4.49
C THR A 137 -0.97 -7.22 -3.68
N THR A 138 -0.59 -5.99 -3.31
CA THR A 138 0.63 -5.71 -2.53
C THR A 138 0.57 -6.39 -1.17
N LYS A 139 -0.57 -6.32 -0.47
CA LYS A 139 -0.80 -7.03 0.80
C LYS A 139 -0.65 -8.54 0.63
N GLY A 140 -1.17 -9.11 -0.47
CA GLY A 140 -1.00 -10.53 -0.79
C GLY A 140 0.46 -10.93 -0.97
N VAL A 141 1.25 -10.14 -1.71
CA VAL A 141 2.68 -10.36 -1.91
C VAL A 141 3.45 -10.29 -0.58
N LEU A 142 3.18 -9.27 0.25
CA LEU A 142 3.82 -9.13 1.57
C LEU A 142 3.53 -10.33 2.48
N ASN A 143 2.28 -10.78 2.54
CA ASN A 143 1.90 -11.95 3.32
C ASN A 143 2.61 -13.22 2.83
N ASN A 144 2.78 -13.39 1.52
CA ASN A 144 3.51 -14.53 0.97
C ASN A 144 5.01 -14.48 1.29
N LEU A 145 5.63 -13.30 1.20
CA LEU A 145 7.03 -13.12 1.58
C LEU A 145 7.24 -13.37 3.08
N GLN A 146 6.35 -12.88 3.93
CA GLN A 146 6.40 -13.15 5.36
C GLN A 146 6.31 -14.65 5.66
N LYS A 147 5.37 -15.36 5.03
CA LYS A 147 5.27 -16.83 5.16
C LYS A 147 6.55 -17.54 4.70
N GLN A 148 7.18 -17.08 3.62
CA GLN A 148 8.45 -17.63 3.14
C GLN A 148 9.58 -17.37 4.13
N MET A 149 9.65 -16.18 4.72
CA MET A 149 10.62 -15.85 5.75
C MET A 149 10.44 -16.72 7.00
N GLU A 150 9.22 -16.86 7.50
CA GLU A 150 8.89 -17.73 8.64
C GLU A 150 9.25 -19.20 8.34
N ALA A 151 8.94 -19.66 7.12
CA ALA A 151 9.29 -21.01 6.66
C ALA A 151 10.81 -21.23 6.54
N MET A 152 11.60 -20.20 6.28
CA MET A 152 13.07 -20.25 6.23
C MET A 152 13.73 -20.09 7.61
N GLU A 153 13.09 -19.37 8.53
CA GLU A 153 13.60 -19.16 9.88
C GLU A 153 13.55 -20.46 10.70
N ALA A 154 12.45 -21.20 10.63
CA ALA A 154 12.28 -22.47 11.35
C ALA A 154 13.41 -23.51 11.10
N PRO A 155 13.80 -23.85 9.85
CA PRO A 155 14.90 -24.77 9.59
C PRO A 155 16.26 -24.19 9.99
N THR A 156 16.45 -22.87 9.87
CA THR A 156 17.70 -22.22 10.27
C THR A 156 17.89 -22.29 11.79
N LEU A 157 16.85 -21.99 12.57
CA LEU A 157 16.87 -22.13 14.02
C LEU A 157 17.04 -23.58 14.45
N ARG A 158 16.38 -24.52 13.77
CA ARG A 158 16.57 -25.96 14.01
C ARG A 158 18.04 -26.36 13.83
N ARG A 159 18.66 -25.99 12.71
CA ARG A 159 20.09 -26.26 12.46
C ARG A 159 21.00 -25.60 13.49
N ARG A 160 20.72 -24.36 13.92
CA ARG A 160 21.51 -23.72 14.99
C ARG A 160 21.45 -24.49 16.31
N ARG A 161 20.31 -25.08 16.65
CA ARG A 161 20.18 -25.96 17.82
C ARG A 161 21.00 -27.24 17.69
N GLU A 162 21.09 -27.80 16.49
CA GLU A 162 21.94 -28.98 16.22
C GLU A 162 23.43 -28.68 16.46
N PHE A 163 23.87 -27.46 16.15
CA PHE A 163 25.22 -26.97 16.45
C PHE A 163 25.47 -26.61 17.93
N GLN A 164 24.46 -26.66 18.80
CA GLN A 164 24.57 -26.21 20.19
C GLN A 164 25.73 -26.89 20.94
N GLN A 165 25.90 -28.20 20.74
CA GLN A 165 26.98 -28.97 21.35
C GLN A 165 28.37 -28.48 20.90
N VAL A 166 28.53 -28.23 19.60
CA VAL A 166 29.77 -27.71 19.00
C VAL A 166 30.07 -26.32 19.54
N THR A 167 29.09 -25.41 19.52
CA THR A 167 29.28 -24.03 20.00
C THR A 167 29.59 -23.97 21.50
N ALA A 168 29.00 -24.84 22.31
CA ALA A 168 29.29 -24.91 23.75
C ALA A 168 30.71 -25.42 24.02
N ALA A 169 31.22 -26.35 23.22
CA ALA A 169 32.60 -26.80 23.31
C ALA A 169 33.59 -25.69 22.89
N LEU A 170 33.32 -25.00 21.77
CA LEU A 170 34.13 -23.87 21.31
C LEU A 170 34.20 -22.74 22.34
N GLN A 171 33.05 -22.40 22.94
CA GLN A 171 32.97 -21.35 23.96
C GLN A 171 33.74 -21.71 25.24
N ARG A 172 33.67 -22.97 25.69
CA ARG A 172 34.45 -23.47 26.85
C ARG A 172 35.95 -23.35 26.64
N GLN A 173 36.41 -23.52 25.41
CA GLN A 173 37.83 -23.38 25.03
C GLN A 173 38.24 -21.94 24.67
N GLY A 174 37.33 -20.97 24.77
CA GLY A 174 37.61 -19.58 24.41
C GLY A 174 37.82 -19.34 22.91
N ILE A 175 37.43 -20.28 22.05
CA ILE A 175 37.55 -20.15 20.60
C ILE A 175 36.44 -19.24 20.10
N ARG A 176 36.82 -18.09 19.52
CA ARG A 176 35.87 -17.15 18.93
C ARG A 176 35.32 -17.73 17.61
N PHE A 177 34.01 -17.69 17.47
CA PHE A 177 33.33 -18.10 16.25
C PHE A 177 32.25 -17.10 15.85
N ARG A 178 31.86 -17.12 14.57
CA ARG A 178 30.75 -16.33 14.02
C ARG A 178 29.84 -17.21 13.18
N TRP A 179 28.54 -16.89 13.18
CA TRP A 179 27.56 -17.55 12.32
C TRP A 179 27.66 -17.00 10.89
N GLY A 180 27.83 -17.88 9.91
CA GLY A 180 27.63 -17.60 8.50
C GLY A 180 26.25 -18.07 8.04
N TYR A 181 25.71 -17.38 7.03
CA TYR A 181 24.42 -17.71 6.42
C TYR A 181 24.52 -18.92 5.47
N PRO A 182 23.48 -19.79 5.40
CA PRO A 182 22.28 -19.82 6.24
C PRO A 182 22.53 -20.41 7.64
N THR A 183 23.40 -21.43 7.76
CA THR A 183 23.79 -22.01 9.06
C THR A 183 25.14 -22.70 8.94
N LYS A 184 26.22 -21.92 9.03
CA LYS A 184 27.60 -22.43 9.09
C LYS A 184 28.36 -21.73 10.22
N ILE A 185 29.28 -22.42 10.87
CA ILE A 185 30.18 -21.80 11.85
C ILE A 185 31.49 -21.44 11.16
N ILE A 186 31.90 -20.19 11.28
CA ILE A 186 33.21 -19.70 10.81
C ILE A 186 34.04 -19.40 12.04
N LEU A 187 35.19 -20.05 12.17
CA LEU A 187 36.09 -19.87 13.30
C LEU A 187 37.54 -19.87 12.83
N THR A 188 38.41 -19.24 13.60
CA THR A 188 39.86 -19.28 13.38
C THR A 188 40.53 -20.00 14.54
N HIS A 189 41.28 -21.06 14.25
CA HIS A 189 41.99 -21.87 15.24
C HIS A 189 43.42 -22.12 14.74
N GLN A 190 44.43 -21.80 15.55
CA GLN A 190 45.86 -21.93 15.18
C GLN A 190 46.24 -21.19 13.89
N GLY A 191 45.59 -20.03 13.63
CA GLY A 191 45.84 -19.23 12.42
C GLY A 191 45.09 -19.71 11.17
N GLU A 192 44.45 -20.89 11.21
CA GLU A 192 43.66 -21.42 10.10
C GLU A 192 42.17 -21.05 10.28
N THR A 193 41.52 -20.57 9.21
CA THR A 193 40.07 -20.33 9.22
C THR A 193 39.33 -21.55 8.69
N LYS A 194 38.48 -22.15 9.52
CA LYS A 194 37.63 -23.29 9.13
C LYS A 194 36.16 -22.89 9.03
N PHE A 195 35.47 -23.56 8.11
CA PHE A 195 34.04 -23.43 7.87
C PHE A 195 33.38 -24.76 8.17
N LEU A 196 32.48 -24.78 9.17
CA LEU A 196 31.74 -25.97 9.58
C LEU A 196 30.30 -25.81 9.09
N SER A 197 29.93 -26.58 8.07
CA SER A 197 28.60 -26.52 7.45
C SER A 197 27.63 -27.51 8.08
N THR A 198 28.14 -28.56 8.72
CA THR A 198 27.34 -29.54 9.46
C THR A 198 27.79 -29.72 10.92
N PRO A 199 26.90 -30.14 11.83
CA PRO A 199 27.26 -30.47 13.21
C PRO A 199 28.33 -31.57 13.29
N GLU A 200 28.26 -32.56 12.39
CA GLU A 200 29.20 -33.68 12.31
C GLU A 200 30.61 -33.21 11.95
N GLU A 201 30.75 -32.31 10.97
CA GLU A 201 32.03 -31.66 10.64
C GLU A 201 32.58 -30.90 11.85
N GLY A 202 31.70 -30.24 12.60
CA GLY A 202 32.09 -29.53 13.82
C GLY A 202 32.60 -30.46 14.92
N LEU A 203 31.91 -31.57 15.16
CA LEU A 203 32.36 -32.58 16.12
C LEU A 203 33.69 -33.21 15.69
N GLN A 204 33.83 -33.55 14.41
CA GLN A 204 35.07 -34.11 13.86
C GLN A 204 36.25 -33.12 14.00
N ALA A 205 36.01 -31.83 13.75
CA ALA A 205 37.01 -30.78 13.95
C ALA A 205 37.41 -30.66 15.43
N LEU A 206 36.46 -30.72 16.36
CA LEU A 206 36.74 -30.72 17.80
C LEU A 206 37.57 -31.94 18.22
N THR A 207 37.24 -33.13 17.72
CA THR A 207 38.05 -34.35 17.96
C THR A 207 39.46 -34.20 17.40
N ALA A 208 39.62 -33.66 16.19
CA ALA A 208 40.92 -33.43 15.58
C ALA A 208 41.79 -32.41 16.36
N TRP A 209 41.16 -31.46 17.05
CA TRP A 209 41.84 -30.50 17.91
C TRP A 209 42.06 -30.99 19.34
N GLY A 210 41.64 -32.21 19.68
CA GLY A 210 41.72 -32.74 21.05
C GLY A 210 40.81 -32.02 22.04
N ILE A 211 39.75 -31.36 21.58
CA ILE A 211 38.79 -30.66 22.44
C ILE A 211 37.72 -31.66 22.88
N PRO A 212 37.58 -31.95 24.18
CA PRO A 212 36.60 -32.90 24.66
C PRO A 212 35.19 -32.34 24.43
N THR A 213 34.43 -33.00 23.56
CA THR A 213 32.98 -32.84 23.45
C THR A 213 32.35 -33.60 24.60
N SER A 214 32.47 -33.11 25.84
CA SER A 214 31.79 -33.75 26.98
C SER A 214 30.29 -33.70 26.77
N THR A 215 29.77 -34.76 26.16
CA THR A 215 28.37 -35.20 26.22
C THR A 215 28.23 -36.16 27.40
N GLU A 216 28.99 -35.95 28.47
CA GLU A 216 28.76 -36.65 29.71
C GLU A 216 27.47 -36.08 30.30
N LYS A 217 26.40 -36.83 30.06
CA LYS A 217 25.12 -36.75 30.75
C LYS A 217 25.37 -36.71 32.26
N GLY A 218 25.49 -35.52 32.83
CA GLY A 218 25.80 -35.35 34.23
C GLY A 218 25.16 -34.09 34.77
N THR A 219 24.11 -34.29 35.55
CA THR A 219 23.49 -33.30 36.44
C THR A 219 22.54 -32.32 35.75
N GLN A 220 21.25 -32.70 35.75
CA GLN A 220 20.14 -31.77 35.55
C GLN A 220 20.39 -30.49 36.38
N PRO A 221 20.25 -29.29 35.82
CA PRO A 221 20.11 -28.10 36.64
C PRO A 221 18.80 -28.28 37.41
N THR A 222 18.94 -28.58 38.71
CA THR A 222 17.84 -28.54 39.67
C THR A 222 17.06 -27.27 39.42
N THR A 223 15.81 -27.43 38.98
CA THR A 223 14.79 -26.39 38.87
C THR A 223 14.87 -25.54 40.13
N ARG A 224 15.50 -24.37 40.01
CA ARG A 224 15.53 -23.37 41.06
C ARG A 224 14.09 -22.86 41.14
N GLN A 225 13.29 -23.50 41.99
CA GLN A 225 11.95 -23.08 42.35
C GLN A 225 12.00 -21.61 42.69
N SER A 226 11.47 -20.79 41.80
CA SER A 226 11.29 -19.36 42.05
C SER A 226 10.22 -19.25 43.13
N ARG A 227 10.66 -19.12 44.39
CA ARG A 227 9.82 -18.65 45.49
C ARG A 227 9.32 -17.27 45.09
N ARG A 228 8.06 -17.23 44.66
CA ARG A 228 7.27 -16.01 44.48
C ARG A 228 6.90 -15.55 45.89
N THR A 229 7.67 -14.62 46.42
CA THR A 229 7.27 -13.86 47.62
C THR A 229 6.03 -13.06 47.24
N GLN A 230 4.90 -13.43 47.83
CA GLN A 230 3.74 -12.56 47.95
C GLN A 230 4.04 -11.61 49.09
N GLU A 231 4.03 -10.30 48.84
CA GLU A 231 3.93 -9.28 49.88
C GLU A 231 2.78 -8.34 49.55
N ALA A 232 2.17 -7.86 50.63
CA ALA A 232 0.81 -7.38 50.83
C ALA A 232 0.54 -5.97 50.31
#